data_AF-A0A6A3NWV4-F1
#
_entry.id   AF-A0A6A3NWV4-F1
#
_cell.length_a   1.000
_cell.length_b   1.000
_cell.length_c   1.000
_cell.angle_alpha   90.00
_cell.angle_beta   90.00
_cell.angle_gamma   90.00
#
_symmetry.space_group_name_H-M   'P 1'
#
loop_
_entity.id
_entity.type
_entity.pdbx_description
1 polymer ?
#
loop_
_entity_poly.entity_id
_entity_poly.type
_entity_poly.pdbx_seq_one_letter_code
_entity_poly.pdbx_strand_id
1 'polypeptide(L)'
;MDEKETGGGDVDALVDLMESELGTSSQKQDVSARSKFNAFLDRHVSVGMTLMKLKAVDVTKVMFGQLLSFLLLDPDVAWQTSMNYASSIKRQLEVATGTKPELEWYKRCRRHLSKRYLQEAISTGKKLKEQAPAMTLDDLRVISKI
;
A
#
# COMPACT_ATOMS: atom_id res chain seq x y z
N MET A 1 -15.19 49.74 -1.26
CA MET A 1 -16.26 49.05 -1.97
C MET A 1 -15.65 48.53 -3.26
N ASP A 2 -14.68 47.62 -3.19
CA ASP A 2 -14.80 46.19 -2.82
C ASP A 2 -15.60 45.43 -3.85
N GLU A 3 -14.90 44.86 -4.84
CA GLU A 3 -15.38 43.67 -5.52
C GLU A 3 -14.37 42.54 -5.29
N LYS A 4 -14.93 41.45 -4.78
CA LYS A 4 -14.30 40.30 -4.15
C LYS A 4 -13.58 39.42 -5.16
N GLU A 5 -12.45 38.90 -4.69
CA GLU A 5 -11.76 37.73 -5.22
C GLU A 5 -12.73 36.58 -5.53
N THR A 6 -12.75 36.12 -6.78
CA THR A 6 -13.52 34.95 -7.24
C THR A 6 -12.62 33.74 -7.56
N GLY A 7 -11.36 33.74 -7.10
CA GLY A 7 -10.38 32.70 -7.44
C GLY A 7 -10.31 31.48 -6.50
N GLY A 8 -10.97 31.51 -5.33
CA GLY A 8 -10.82 30.46 -4.30
C GLY A 8 -11.76 29.25 -4.45
N GLY A 9 -13.00 29.47 -4.88
CA GLY A 9 -14.05 28.43 -4.83
C GLY A 9 -13.84 27.26 -5.81
N ASP A 10 -13.17 27.49 -6.93
CA ASP A 10 -12.95 26.46 -7.96
C ASP A 10 -11.79 25.52 -7.59
N VAL A 11 -10.79 26.05 -6.86
CA VAL A 11 -9.67 25.27 -6.32
C VAL A 11 -10.14 24.42 -5.14
N ASP A 12 -10.94 24.98 -4.24
CA ASP A 12 -11.50 24.23 -3.10
C ASP A 12 -12.43 23.10 -3.56
N ALA A 13 -13.27 23.33 -4.57
CA ALA A 13 -14.11 22.29 -5.16
C ALA A 13 -13.30 21.16 -5.84
N LEU A 14 -12.18 21.51 -6.48
CA LEU A 14 -11.24 20.54 -7.04
C LEU A 14 -10.54 19.72 -5.96
N VAL A 15 -10.14 20.35 -4.85
CA VAL A 15 -9.54 19.68 -3.69
C VAL A 15 -10.55 18.71 -3.08
N ASP A 16 -11.78 19.13 -2.82
CA ASP A 16 -12.84 18.28 -2.27
C ASP A 16 -13.15 17.08 -3.17
N LEU A 17 -13.21 17.30 -4.49
CA LEU A 17 -13.38 16.23 -5.47
C LEU A 17 -12.20 15.25 -5.45
N MET A 18 -10.98 15.77 -5.45
CA MET A 18 -9.76 14.96 -5.34
C MET A 18 -9.73 14.17 -4.04
N GLU A 19 -10.12 14.76 -2.92
CA GLU A 19 -10.20 14.08 -1.61
C GLU A 19 -11.25 12.97 -1.63
N SER A 20 -12.41 13.20 -2.25
CA SER A 20 -13.47 12.19 -2.37
C SER A 20 -13.06 11.00 -3.26
N GLU A 21 -12.38 11.27 -4.37
CA GLU A 21 -11.89 10.26 -5.31
C GLU A 21 -10.68 9.51 -4.74
N LEU A 22 -9.77 10.21 -4.05
CA LEU A 22 -8.65 9.61 -3.33
C LEU A 22 -9.15 8.71 -2.18
N GLY A 23 -10.17 9.14 -1.44
CA GLY A 23 -10.82 8.35 -0.41
C GLY A 23 -11.41 7.05 -0.98
N THR A 24 -12.13 7.14 -2.09
CA THR A 24 -12.76 6.00 -2.77
C THR A 24 -11.73 5.04 -3.37
N SER A 25 -10.70 5.58 -4.04
CA SER A 25 -9.60 4.80 -4.62
C SER A 25 -8.76 4.11 -3.55
N SER A 26 -8.43 4.81 -2.47
CA SER A 26 -7.71 4.28 -1.30
C SER A 26 -8.52 3.17 -0.61
N GLN A 27 -9.83 3.34 -0.45
CA GLN A 27 -10.71 2.30 0.10
C GLN A 27 -10.76 1.04 -0.79
N LYS A 28 -10.89 1.20 -2.11
CA LYS A 28 -10.87 0.06 -3.06
C LYS A 28 -9.53 -0.69 -3.02
N GLN A 29 -8.42 0.04 -2.95
CA GLN A 29 -7.09 -0.54 -2.81
C GLN A 29 -6.94 -1.28 -1.47
N ASP A 30 -7.47 -0.72 -0.38
CA ASP A 30 -7.44 -1.34 0.95
C ASP A 30 -8.25 -2.62 1.01
N VAL A 31 -9.44 -2.64 0.40
CA VAL A 31 -10.27 -3.86 0.30
C VAL A 31 -9.54 -4.92 -0.51
N SER A 32 -8.92 -4.56 -1.64
CA SER A 32 -8.17 -5.50 -2.47
C SER A 32 -6.96 -6.07 -1.73
N ALA A 33 -6.18 -5.20 -1.07
CA ALA A 33 -5.04 -5.59 -0.26
C ALA A 33 -5.47 -6.50 0.90
N ARG A 34 -6.57 -6.18 1.58
CA ARG A 34 -7.14 -6.99 2.67
C ARG A 34 -7.60 -8.36 2.19
N SER A 35 -8.29 -8.41 1.05
CA SER A 35 -8.74 -9.67 0.45
C SER A 35 -7.53 -10.56 0.14
N LYS A 36 -6.50 -10.00 -0.49
CA LYS A 36 -5.26 -10.72 -0.79
C LYS A 36 -4.55 -11.20 0.47
N PHE A 37 -4.52 -10.36 1.50
CA PHE A 37 -3.93 -10.70 2.79
C PHE A 37 -4.69 -11.81 3.51
N ASN A 38 -6.02 -11.77 3.52
CA ASN A 38 -6.84 -12.84 4.11
C ASN A 38 -6.59 -14.17 3.38
N ALA A 39 -6.47 -14.16 2.04
CA ALA A 39 -6.12 -15.37 1.29
C ALA A 39 -4.72 -15.90 1.65
N PHE A 40 -3.76 -15.01 1.91
CA PHE A 40 -2.45 -15.42 2.44
C PHE A 40 -2.59 -16.07 3.83
N LEU A 41 -3.32 -15.44 4.75
CA LEU A 41 -3.49 -15.94 6.12
C LEU A 41 -4.16 -17.32 6.15
N ASP A 42 -5.22 -17.48 5.37
CA ASP A 42 -5.96 -18.73 5.22
C ASP A 42 -5.07 -19.89 4.74
N ARG A 43 -4.16 -19.61 3.81
CA ARG A 43 -3.26 -20.61 3.21
C ARG A 43 -2.00 -20.89 4.02
N HIS A 44 -1.43 -19.88 4.66
CA HIS A 44 -0.06 -19.95 5.21
C HIS A 44 0.02 -19.83 6.72
N VAL A 45 -1.05 -19.39 7.39
CA VAL A 45 -1.10 -19.26 8.86
C VAL A 45 -2.05 -20.30 9.43
N SER A 46 -3.34 -20.23 9.09
CA SER A 46 -4.35 -21.19 9.53
C SER A 46 -5.63 -21.04 8.72
N VAL A 47 -6.34 -22.14 8.47
CA VAL A 47 -7.62 -22.14 7.75
C VAL A 47 -8.64 -21.26 8.47
N GLY A 48 -9.30 -20.38 7.71
CA GLY A 48 -10.26 -19.41 8.20
C GLY A 48 -9.63 -18.21 8.93
N MET A 49 -8.30 -18.07 8.91
CA MET A 49 -7.61 -16.91 9.48
C MET A 49 -7.83 -15.66 8.61
N THR A 50 -8.10 -14.54 9.27
CA THR A 50 -8.30 -13.24 8.61
C THR A 50 -7.62 -12.15 9.42
N LEU A 51 -7.45 -10.96 8.83
CA LEU A 51 -6.90 -9.79 9.51
C LEU A 51 -7.58 -9.53 10.86
N MET A 52 -8.90 -9.71 10.94
CA MET A 52 -9.70 -9.43 12.13
C MET A 52 -9.51 -10.46 13.26
N LYS A 53 -8.91 -11.62 12.95
CA LYS A 53 -8.62 -12.69 13.92
C LYS A 53 -7.17 -12.69 14.39
N LEU A 54 -6.30 -11.91 13.75
CA LEU A 54 -4.90 -11.79 14.14
C LEU A 54 -4.75 -11.04 15.46
N LYS A 55 -3.83 -11.54 16.29
CA LYS A 55 -3.34 -10.85 17.49
C LYS A 55 -1.96 -10.28 17.22
N ALA A 56 -1.52 -9.34 18.06
CA ALA A 56 -0.20 -8.72 17.93
C ALA A 56 0.95 -9.76 17.92
N VAL A 57 0.81 -10.84 18.69
CA VAL A 57 1.79 -11.94 18.75
C VAL A 57 1.95 -12.69 17.42
N ASP A 58 0.94 -12.66 16.56
CA ASP A 58 0.95 -13.33 15.27
C ASP A 58 1.68 -12.50 14.18
N VAL A 59 1.85 -11.19 14.42
CA VAL A 59 2.48 -10.25 13.49
C VAL A 59 4.01 -10.30 13.63
N THR A 60 4.60 -11.35 13.09
CA THR A 60 6.05 -11.61 13.19
C THR A 60 6.83 -11.20 11.94
N LYS A 61 8.17 -11.06 12.09
CA LYS A 61 9.12 -10.89 10.98
C LYS A 61 8.94 -11.96 9.90
N VAL A 62 8.75 -13.20 10.35
CA VAL A 62 8.62 -14.39 9.48
C VAL A 62 7.33 -14.31 8.67
N MET A 63 6.20 -14.04 9.35
CA MET A 63 4.89 -13.94 8.71
C MET A 63 4.87 -12.82 7.66
N PHE A 64 5.49 -11.66 7.95
CA PHE A 64 5.62 -10.59 6.97
C PHE A 64 6.53 -11.00 5.79
N GLY A 65 7.65 -11.67 6.03
CA GLY A 65 8.50 -12.20 4.95
C GLY A 65 7.79 -13.22 4.04
N GLN A 66 6.97 -14.09 4.62
CA GLN A 66 6.13 -15.04 3.90
C GLN A 66 5.07 -14.33 3.05
N LEU A 67 4.43 -13.29 3.58
CA LEU A 67 3.50 -12.44 2.81
C LEU A 67 4.17 -11.84 1.56
N LEU A 68 5.37 -11.30 1.70
CA LEU A 68 6.08 -10.69 0.57
C LEU A 68 6.46 -11.74 -0.48
N SER A 69 6.86 -12.93 -0.04
CA SER A 69 7.12 -14.05 -0.94
C SER A 69 5.85 -14.50 -1.66
N PHE A 70 4.73 -14.55 -0.95
CA PHE A 70 3.42 -14.85 -1.51
C PHE A 70 3.02 -13.84 -2.60
N LEU A 71 3.22 -12.54 -2.36
CA LEU A 71 2.95 -11.49 -3.35
C LEU A 71 3.89 -11.59 -4.57
N LEU A 72 5.16 -11.93 -4.36
CA LEU A 72 6.14 -12.08 -5.43
C LEU A 72 5.86 -13.27 -6.35
N LEU A 73 5.39 -14.38 -5.78
CA LEU A 73 5.12 -15.63 -6.51
C LEU A 73 3.75 -15.60 -7.20
N ASP A 74 2.95 -14.57 -6.96
CA ASP A 74 1.64 -14.44 -7.58
C ASP A 74 1.78 -13.83 -8.98
N PRO A 75 1.46 -14.58 -10.06
CA PRO A 75 1.64 -14.11 -11.43
C PRO A 75 0.71 -12.95 -11.79
N ASP A 76 -0.38 -12.77 -11.05
CA ASP A 76 -1.37 -11.71 -11.29
C ASP A 76 -1.01 -10.40 -10.57
N VAL A 77 0.02 -10.42 -9.71
CA VAL A 77 0.42 -9.25 -8.91
C VAL A 77 1.70 -8.63 -9.44
N ALA A 78 1.53 -7.52 -10.15
CA ALA A 78 2.64 -6.69 -10.61
C ALA A 78 3.39 -6.00 -9.45
N TRP A 79 4.64 -5.62 -9.69
CA TRP A 79 5.52 -4.91 -8.74
C TRP A 79 4.83 -3.78 -7.97
N GLN A 80 4.20 -2.84 -8.67
CA GLN A 80 3.56 -1.68 -8.04
C GLN A 80 2.42 -2.11 -7.11
N THR A 81 1.61 -3.09 -7.56
CA THR A 81 0.52 -3.66 -6.77
C THR A 81 1.06 -4.32 -5.50
N SER A 82 2.17 -5.08 -5.60
CA SER A 82 2.85 -5.66 -4.44
C SER A 82 3.31 -4.61 -3.43
N MET A 83 3.85 -3.48 -3.90
CA MET A 83 4.25 -2.37 -3.03
C MET A 83 3.07 -1.67 -2.37
N ASN A 84 1.98 -1.46 -3.11
CA ASN A 84 0.77 -0.85 -2.58
C ASN A 84 0.11 -1.78 -1.55
N TYR A 85 0.04 -3.08 -1.83
CA TYR A 85 -0.46 -4.08 -0.90
C TYR A 85 0.39 -4.16 0.37
N ALA A 86 1.73 -4.21 0.25
CA ALA A 86 2.60 -4.23 1.42
C ALA A 86 2.41 -3.00 2.34
N SER A 87 2.27 -1.80 1.76
CA SER A 87 1.98 -0.58 2.50
C SER A 87 0.60 -0.60 3.16
N SER A 88 -0.43 -0.96 2.41
CA SER A 88 -1.80 -1.00 2.90
C SER A 88 -1.95 -2.04 4.02
N ILE A 89 -1.42 -3.25 3.84
CA ILE A 89 -1.46 -4.31 4.84
C ILE A 89 -0.72 -3.89 6.11
N LYS A 90 0.46 -3.26 5.99
CA LYS A 90 1.18 -2.71 7.14
C LYS A 90 0.29 -1.74 7.95
N ARG A 91 -0.34 -0.76 7.29
CA ARG A 91 -1.24 0.20 7.94
C ARG A 91 -2.43 -0.50 8.61
N GLN A 92 -3.05 -1.45 7.90
CA GLN A 92 -4.20 -2.18 8.41
C GLN A 92 -3.84 -3.09 9.61
N LEU A 93 -2.63 -3.67 9.63
CA LEU A 93 -2.10 -4.42 10.78
C LEU A 93 -1.86 -3.52 11.99
N GLU A 94 -1.29 -2.34 11.78
CA GLU A 94 -1.11 -1.34 12.84
C GLU A 94 -2.45 -0.96 13.47
N VAL A 95 -3.48 -0.73 12.65
CA VAL A 95 -4.84 -0.41 13.13
C VAL A 95 -5.49 -1.60 13.84
N ALA A 96 -5.40 -2.81 13.26
CA ALA A 96 -6.12 -3.97 13.78
C ALA A 96 -5.47 -4.60 15.02
N THR A 97 -4.15 -4.55 15.12
CA THR A 97 -3.39 -5.27 16.16
C THR A 97 -2.62 -4.36 17.11
N GLY A 98 -2.51 -3.06 16.79
CA GLY A 98 -1.64 -2.13 17.53
C GLY A 98 -0.14 -2.36 17.30
N THR A 99 0.25 -3.43 16.58
CA THR A 99 1.64 -3.75 16.29
C THR A 99 2.19 -2.74 15.30
N LYS A 100 3.31 -2.08 15.62
CA LYS A 100 4.08 -1.26 14.68
C LYS A 100 5.27 -2.06 14.14
N PRO A 101 5.17 -2.60 12.92
CA PRO A 101 6.28 -3.15 12.14
C PRO A 101 7.56 -2.29 12.25
N GLU A 102 8.63 -2.84 12.84
CA GLU A 102 9.91 -2.14 13.11
C GLU A 102 10.47 -1.47 11.84
N LEU A 103 10.40 -0.14 11.68
CA LEU A 103 10.63 0.56 10.40
C LEU A 103 11.76 0.01 9.49
N GLU A 104 12.92 -0.31 10.04
CA GLU A 104 14.05 -0.86 9.28
C GLU A 104 13.82 -2.27 8.72
N TRP A 105 13.05 -3.12 9.41
CA TRP A 105 12.63 -4.43 8.92
C TRP A 105 11.84 -4.32 7.60
N TYR A 106 11.06 -3.25 7.45
CA TYR A 106 10.04 -3.05 6.43
C TYR A 106 10.71 -2.42 5.22
N LYS A 107 11.60 -1.46 5.45
CA LYS A 107 12.50 -0.93 4.43
C LYS A 107 13.34 -2.05 3.81
N ARG A 108 13.94 -2.94 4.61
CA ARG A 108 14.72 -4.08 4.10
C ARG A 108 13.88 -5.02 3.24
N CYS A 109 12.68 -5.35 3.72
CA CYS A 109 11.69 -6.13 2.99
C CYS A 109 11.33 -5.55 1.62
N ARG A 110 10.99 -4.25 1.56
CA ARG A 110 10.68 -3.55 0.30
C ARG A 110 11.87 -3.53 -0.65
N ARG A 111 13.09 -3.26 -0.16
CA ARG A 111 14.31 -3.30 -0.96
C ARG A 111 14.55 -4.69 -1.55
N HIS A 112 14.34 -5.74 -0.76
CA HIS A 112 14.49 -7.11 -1.23
C HIS A 112 13.49 -7.43 -2.35
N LEU A 113 12.20 -7.10 -2.17
CA LEU A 113 11.20 -7.27 -3.22
C LEU A 113 11.55 -6.47 -4.49
N SER A 114 11.97 -5.22 -4.35
CA SER A 114 12.40 -4.39 -5.48
C SER A 114 13.50 -5.06 -6.29
N LYS A 115 14.52 -5.58 -5.59
CA LYS A 115 15.62 -6.31 -6.23
C LYS A 115 15.12 -7.54 -6.98
N ARG A 116 14.17 -8.29 -6.42
CA ARG A 116 13.63 -9.52 -7.05
C ARG A 116 12.83 -9.21 -8.32
N TYR A 117 11.94 -8.22 -8.28
CA TYR A 117 11.20 -7.79 -9.47
C TYR A 117 12.11 -7.17 -10.55
N LEU A 118 13.18 -6.47 -10.15
CA LEU A 118 14.19 -5.97 -11.08
C LEU A 118 14.95 -7.11 -11.77
N GLN A 119 15.36 -8.13 -11.01
CA GLN A 119 16.01 -9.33 -11.58
C GLN A 119 15.07 -10.05 -12.56
N GLU A 120 13.80 -10.21 -12.20
CA GLU A 120 12.79 -10.81 -13.07
C GLU A 120 12.61 -10.01 -14.37
N ALA A 121 12.50 -8.67 -14.27
CA ALA A 121 12.40 -7.76 -15.42
C ALA A 121 13.62 -7.87 -16.34
N ILE A 122 14.84 -7.93 -15.78
CA ILE A 122 16.08 -8.13 -16.54
C ILE A 122 16.05 -9.48 -17.25
N SER A 123 15.65 -10.56 -16.55
CA SER A 123 15.67 -11.91 -17.11
C SER A 123 14.63 -12.13 -18.22
N THR A 124 13.47 -11.48 -18.11
CA THR A 124 12.34 -11.64 -19.05
C THR A 124 12.32 -10.60 -20.16
N GLY A 125 13.13 -9.54 -20.05
CA GLY A 125 13.10 -8.38 -20.94
C GLY A 125 11.85 -7.52 -20.81
N LYS A 126 10.94 -7.84 -19.86
CA LYS A 126 9.72 -7.07 -19.61
C LYS A 126 10.05 -5.86 -18.75
N LYS A 127 9.63 -4.67 -19.17
CA LYS A 127 9.80 -3.44 -18.36
C LYS A 127 9.05 -3.59 -17.04
N LEU A 128 9.72 -3.20 -15.95
CA LEU A 128 9.05 -2.90 -14.68
C LEU A 128 7.98 -1.84 -14.96
N LYS A 129 6.71 -2.17 -14.69
CA LYS A 129 5.65 -1.15 -14.65
C LYS A 129 5.86 -0.31 -13.40
N GLU A 130 6.70 0.71 -13.52
CA GLU A 130 6.80 1.81 -12.56
C GLU A 130 5.66 2.78 -12.87
N GLN A 131 4.62 2.77 -12.05
CA GLN A 131 3.72 3.91 -11.98
C GLN A 131 4.17 4.77 -10.81
N ALA A 132 3.97 6.09 -10.90
CA ALA A 132 4.21 6.97 -9.77
C ALA A 132 3.46 6.41 -8.54
N PRO A 133 4.10 6.30 -7.37
CA PRO A 133 3.41 5.90 -6.16
C PRO A 133 2.21 6.82 -5.94
N ALA A 134 1.11 6.29 -5.39
CA ALA A 134 0.00 7.12 -4.97
C ALA A 134 0.54 8.19 -4.01
N MET A 135 0.52 9.46 -4.43
CA MET A 135 1.00 10.57 -3.61
C MET A 135 0.19 10.60 -2.31
N THR A 136 0.89 10.62 -1.18
CA THR A 136 0.24 10.82 0.12
C THR A 136 -0.08 12.29 0.31
N LEU A 137 -0.97 12.61 1.25
CA LEU A 137 -1.28 14.01 1.61
C LEU A 137 -0.03 14.77 2.08
N ASP A 138 0.93 14.09 2.70
CA ASP A 138 2.20 14.71 3.08
C ASP A 138 3.08 15.01 1.86
N ASP A 139 3.07 14.17 0.82
CA ASP A 139 3.78 14.44 -0.44
C ASP A 139 3.18 15.67 -1.15
N LEU A 140 1.85 15.80 -1.13
CA LEU A 140 1.14 16.95 -1.72
C LEU A 140 1.38 18.25 -0.95
N ARG A 141 1.40 18.21 0.39
CA ARG A 141 1.70 19.38 1.25
C ARG A 141 3.11 19.94 1.07
N VAL A 142 4.05 19.10 0.64
CA VAL A 142 5.42 19.53 0.34
C VAL A 142 5.47 20.20 -1.03
N ILE A 143 4.71 19.70 -2.00
CA ILE A 143 4.64 20.25 -3.36
C ILE A 143 3.85 21.58 -3.39
N SER A 144 2.78 21.70 -2.59
CA SER A 144 1.95 22.92 -2.53
C SER A 144 2.59 24.11 -1.82
N LYS A 145 3.82 23.96 -1.32
CA LYS A 145 4.60 25.01 -0.64
C LYS A 145 5.72 25.58 -1.51
N ILE A 146 5.83 25.11 -2.74
CA ILE A 146 6.69 25.67 -3.80
C ILE A 146 5.84 26.58 -4.67
#